data_AF-A0A2R6QDM9-F1
#
_entry.id   AF-A0A2R6QDM9-F1
#
_cell.length_a   1.000
_cell.length_b   1.000
_cell.length_c   1.000
_cell.angle_alpha   90.00
_cell.angle_beta   90.00
_cell.angle_gamma   90.00
#
_symmetry.space_group_name_H-M   'P 1'
#
loop_
_entity.id
_entity.type
_entity.pdbx_description
1 polymer ?
#
loop_
_entity_poly.entity_id
_entity_poly.type
_entity_poly.pdbx_seq_one_letter_code
_entity_poly.pdbx_strand_id
1 'polypeptide(L)'
;MQSLVCVNSGSFMCNLIYSIFASILSLQCPPILFSLLYNTLFAGEKMFCNRVALILPTNANASCDLPKTNLRSHIVTLSMKSFASKSLTADEQSFTVSYLISSCGLSPETSLCVSQHVNFRSADQPDSVLALLKNYGFTDTHISKLAKIRPSVLLSDPNNTLLPKLEFFHSILGIPTSDLANILSSNPALLGSSLKNKLIPFYYYLKNVILLDDKQVTRILKTSSRIFGLNLEKNIVPKIAALRKLGVPASNISLLVTLHPHVLFQNNDQFDKTVKEVLEIGVNPLRSTFVYVLQMMIRTSKSNRERKMEVYRQWGWSESDIQIAFKKHPLCLGLSEKKITSVMDFLVNKMGWKPTAIARVPTVLLYSLEKRIIPRCLVIKILILKGLLIEKDVRVSTVLTTTDEYFLNKYVTKYEEVVPQLLDVFNGNVGLAELGYESEEQLMSNLL
;
A
#
# COMPACT_ATOMS: atom_id res chain seq x y z
N MET A 1 14.74 -19.46 50.60
CA MET A 1 16.10 -19.73 50.08
C MET A 1 15.99 -20.34 48.69
N GLN A 2 16.54 -19.64 47.70
CA GLN A 2 17.25 -20.12 46.52
C GLN A 2 16.68 -21.28 45.65
N SER A 3 16.13 -20.88 44.50
CA SER A 3 16.59 -21.19 43.12
C SER A 3 17.05 -22.61 42.73
N LEU A 4 16.46 -23.15 41.65
CA LEU A 4 17.17 -23.62 40.44
C LEU A 4 16.17 -23.72 39.24
N VAL A 5 16.18 -22.76 38.32
CA VAL A 5 16.67 -22.84 36.92
C VAL A 5 15.68 -23.49 35.92
N CYS A 6 15.05 -22.62 35.13
CA CYS A 6 14.44 -22.93 33.83
C CYS A 6 15.51 -23.45 32.85
N VAL A 7 15.29 -24.62 32.25
CA VAL A 7 16.04 -25.09 31.09
C VAL A 7 15.19 -24.87 29.82
N ASN A 8 15.80 -24.20 28.85
CA ASN A 8 15.30 -23.86 27.52
C ASN A 8 14.65 -25.04 26.78
N SER A 9 13.34 -24.98 26.54
CA SER A 9 12.58 -25.89 25.67
C SER A 9 12.96 -25.79 24.18
N GLY A 10 13.80 -24.82 23.77
CA GLY A 10 14.31 -24.71 22.40
C GLY A 10 15.52 -25.61 22.08
N SER A 11 16.29 -26.02 23.10
CA SER A 11 17.52 -26.83 22.91
C SER A 11 17.20 -28.31 22.66
N PHE A 12 16.17 -28.85 23.32
CA PHE A 12 15.81 -30.27 23.21
C PHE A 12 15.26 -30.62 21.81
N MET A 13 14.48 -29.71 21.22
CA MET A 13 13.95 -29.86 19.86
C MET A 13 15.06 -29.76 18.79
N CYS A 14 16.03 -28.85 18.96
CA CYS A 14 17.15 -28.74 18.02
C CYS A 14 18.06 -29.98 18.05
N ASN A 15 18.35 -30.54 19.24
CA ASN A 15 19.19 -31.73 19.35
C ASN A 15 18.49 -32.99 18.84
N LEU A 16 17.16 -33.09 18.98
CA LEU A 16 16.38 -34.19 18.42
C LEU A 16 16.34 -34.12 16.88
N ILE A 17 16.17 -32.93 16.30
CA ILE A 17 16.19 -32.72 14.84
C ILE A 17 17.58 -33.02 14.27
N TYR A 18 18.66 -32.61 14.96
CA TYR A 18 20.03 -32.87 14.53
C TYR A 18 20.40 -34.37 14.58
N SER A 19 19.95 -35.08 15.62
CA SER A 19 20.12 -36.54 15.75
C SER A 19 19.36 -37.32 14.69
N ILE A 20 18.16 -36.86 14.32
CA ILE A 20 17.34 -37.47 13.26
C ILE A 20 17.97 -37.21 11.88
N PHE A 21 18.46 -36.00 11.62
CA PHE A 21 19.15 -35.66 10.37
C PHE A 21 20.45 -36.46 10.19
N ALA A 22 21.25 -36.59 11.26
CA ALA A 22 22.49 -37.39 11.22
C ALA A 22 22.22 -38.87 10.96
N SER A 23 21.12 -39.42 11.48
CA SER A 23 20.70 -40.81 11.26
C SER A 23 20.20 -41.04 9.83
N ILE A 24 19.47 -40.07 9.25
CA ILE A 24 18.94 -40.14 7.87
C ILE A 24 20.06 -40.02 6.82
N LEU A 25 21.11 -39.21 7.07
CA LEU A 25 22.26 -39.11 6.16
C LEU A 25 23.15 -40.37 6.13
N SER A 26 23.09 -41.22 7.15
CA SER A 26 23.87 -42.46 7.25
C SER A 26 23.25 -43.65 6.50
N LEU A 27 21.96 -43.55 6.14
CA LEU A 27 21.24 -44.56 5.38
C LEU A 27 21.21 -44.09 3.91
N GLN A 28 21.99 -44.71 3.03
CA GLN A 28 22.01 -44.40 1.59
C GLN A 28 20.66 -44.76 0.93
N CYS A 29 19.66 -43.92 1.14
CA CYS A 29 18.30 -44.10 0.67
C CYS A 29 18.10 -43.47 -0.71
N PRO A 30 17.33 -44.10 -1.62
CA PRO A 30 17.07 -43.56 -2.95
C PRO A 30 16.36 -42.18 -2.91
N PRO A 31 16.60 -41.28 -3.88
CA PRO A 31 16.14 -39.88 -3.86
C PRO A 31 14.62 -39.68 -3.66
N ILE A 32 13.82 -40.68 -4.02
CA ILE A 32 12.36 -40.63 -3.96
C ILE A 32 11.85 -40.75 -2.51
N LEU A 33 12.54 -41.54 -1.66
CA LEU A 33 12.20 -41.68 -0.24
C LEU A 33 12.64 -40.45 0.57
N PHE A 34 13.70 -39.77 0.15
CA PHE A 34 14.13 -38.49 0.74
C PHE A 34 13.07 -37.39 0.53
N SER A 35 12.45 -37.35 -0.66
CA SER A 35 11.33 -36.43 -0.95
C SER A 35 10.09 -36.71 -0.08
N LEU A 36 9.75 -37.98 0.14
CA LEU A 36 8.59 -38.37 0.96
C LEU A 36 8.81 -38.12 2.45
N LEU A 37 10.01 -38.39 2.98
CA LEU A 37 10.38 -38.08 4.38
C LEU A 37 10.51 -36.58 4.62
N TYR A 38 11.09 -35.83 3.68
CA TYR A 38 11.16 -34.36 3.75
C TYR A 38 9.75 -33.74 3.74
N ASN A 39 8.86 -34.21 2.87
CA ASN A 39 7.49 -33.70 2.80
C ASN A 39 6.64 -34.07 4.02
N THR A 40 6.91 -35.19 4.70
CA THR A 40 6.18 -35.58 5.92
C THR A 40 6.70 -34.89 7.18
N LEU A 41 8.02 -34.68 7.30
CA LEU A 41 8.62 -33.90 8.40
C LEU A 41 8.28 -32.39 8.31
N PHE A 42 8.20 -31.82 7.11
CA PHE A 42 7.85 -30.41 6.90
C PHE A 42 6.35 -30.13 6.70
N ALA A 43 5.51 -31.17 6.54
CA ALA A 43 4.06 -31.00 6.57
C ALA A 43 3.56 -30.54 7.96
N GLY A 44 4.32 -30.77 9.03
CA GLY A 44 4.05 -30.28 10.38
C GLY A 44 4.35 -28.79 10.61
N GLU A 45 5.18 -28.14 9.79
CA GLU A 45 5.50 -26.70 9.91
C GLU A 45 4.45 -25.79 9.24
N LYS A 46 3.52 -26.36 8.46
CA LYS A 46 2.35 -25.63 7.93
C LYS A 46 1.39 -25.13 9.02
N MET A 47 1.58 -25.52 10.27
CA MET A 47 0.82 -24.99 11.42
C MET A 47 1.51 -23.84 12.18
N PHE A 48 2.75 -23.45 11.86
CA PHE A 48 3.46 -22.38 12.59
C PHE A 48 3.83 -21.14 11.75
N CYS A 49 3.72 -21.19 10.42
CA CYS A 49 3.95 -20.04 9.53
C CYS A 49 2.69 -19.23 9.17
N ASN A 50 1.63 -19.29 9.98
CA ASN A 50 0.43 -18.44 9.85
C ASN A 50 0.38 -17.27 10.87
N ARG A 51 1.53 -16.78 11.35
CA ARG A 51 1.62 -15.58 12.19
C ARG A 51 2.59 -14.53 11.67
N VAL A 52 2.35 -14.05 10.45
CA VAL A 52 2.54 -12.63 10.12
C VAL A 52 1.27 -12.17 9.40
N ALA A 53 0.17 -12.17 10.15
CA ALA A 53 -1.01 -11.40 9.76
C ALA A 53 -0.62 -9.91 9.84
N LEU A 54 -0.49 -9.29 8.67
CA LEU A 54 -0.54 -7.84 8.55
C LEU A 54 -1.78 -7.34 9.30
N ILE A 55 -1.58 -6.61 10.39
CA ILE A 55 -2.64 -5.85 11.06
C ILE A 55 -3.04 -4.71 10.11
N LEU A 56 -3.89 -5.03 9.14
CA LEU A 56 -4.91 -4.15 8.61
C LEU A 56 -6.24 -4.75 9.11
N PRO A 57 -7.12 -3.99 9.77
CA PRO A 57 -8.37 -4.55 10.26
C PRO A 57 -9.24 -4.97 9.06
N THR A 58 -9.37 -6.27 8.87
CA THR A 58 -10.49 -6.87 8.16
C THR A 58 -11.69 -6.83 9.10
N ASN A 59 -12.63 -5.92 8.85
CA ASN A 59 -14.02 -6.20 9.21
C ASN A 59 -14.91 -5.78 8.05
N ALA A 60 -15.66 -6.74 7.55
CA ALA A 60 -16.69 -6.55 6.55
C ALA A 60 -17.82 -5.69 7.13
N ASN A 61 -18.46 -4.90 6.28
CA ASN A 61 -19.62 -4.05 6.56
C ASN A 61 -19.37 -2.91 7.54
N ALA A 62 -18.52 -1.96 7.14
CA ALA A 62 -18.57 -0.62 7.71
C ALA A 62 -17.98 0.39 6.71
N SER A 63 -18.85 1.16 6.06
CA SER A 63 -18.45 2.34 5.27
C SER A 63 -17.50 3.19 6.11
N CYS A 64 -16.24 3.23 5.70
CA CYS A 64 -15.25 4.16 6.21
C CYS A 64 -15.02 5.15 5.08
N ASP A 65 -15.65 6.31 5.19
CA ASP A 65 -15.26 7.51 4.45
C ASP A 65 -13.87 7.94 4.95
N LEU A 66 -12.85 7.22 4.49
CA LEU A 66 -11.54 7.81 4.25
C LEU A 66 -11.81 9.03 3.37
N PRO A 67 -11.22 10.21 3.65
CA PRO A 67 -11.33 11.30 2.73
C PRO A 67 -10.88 10.75 1.39
N LYS A 68 -11.76 10.81 0.37
CA LYS A 68 -11.38 10.68 -1.03
C LYS A 68 -10.29 11.71 -1.20
N THR A 69 -9.05 11.28 -0.96
CA THR A 69 -7.90 12.13 -1.18
C THR A 69 -8.01 12.37 -2.66
N ASN A 70 -8.30 13.61 -3.01
CA ASN A 70 -8.02 14.16 -4.30
C ASN A 70 -6.52 13.91 -4.55
N LEU A 71 -6.15 12.68 -4.93
CA LEU A 71 -5.44 12.52 -6.18
C LEU A 71 -6.35 13.20 -7.18
N ARG A 72 -6.23 14.54 -7.25
CA ARG A 72 -6.31 15.19 -8.54
C ARG A 72 -5.46 14.28 -9.39
N SER A 73 -6.12 13.57 -10.30
CA SER A 73 -5.52 13.26 -11.57
C SER A 73 -4.99 14.60 -12.06
N HIS A 74 -3.77 14.94 -11.65
CA HIS A 74 -2.89 15.64 -12.52
C HIS A 74 -2.76 14.66 -13.67
N ILE A 75 -3.69 14.80 -14.62
CA ILE A 75 -3.45 14.62 -16.02
C ILE A 75 -2.17 15.40 -16.23
N VAL A 76 -1.05 14.72 -16.02
CA VAL A 76 0.22 15.21 -16.50
C VAL A 76 -0.01 15.16 -17.99
N THR A 77 -0.24 16.34 -18.55
CA THR A 77 -0.12 16.57 -19.97
C THR A 77 1.25 16.00 -20.34
N LEU A 78 1.26 14.75 -20.82
CA LEU A 78 2.42 14.20 -21.50
C LEU A 78 2.61 15.18 -22.64
N SER A 79 3.62 16.05 -22.53
CA SER A 79 4.06 16.89 -23.64
C SER A 79 4.37 15.92 -24.77
N MET A 80 3.40 15.78 -25.67
CA MET A 80 3.53 14.97 -26.86
C MET A 80 4.52 15.73 -27.71
N LYS A 81 5.73 15.18 -27.87
CA LYS A 81 6.66 15.70 -28.86
C LYS A 81 5.92 15.71 -30.20
N SER A 82 5.79 16.91 -30.76
CA SER A 82 5.27 17.16 -32.10
C SER A 82 6.03 16.24 -33.06
N PHE A 83 5.33 15.28 -33.64
CA PHE A 83 5.79 14.64 -34.87
C PHE A 83 5.41 15.60 -35.99
N ALA A 84 6.39 16.01 -36.79
CA ALA A 84 6.17 16.90 -37.91
C ALA A 84 5.12 16.28 -38.85
N SER A 85 3.91 16.84 -38.88
CA SER A 85 2.87 16.42 -39.80
C SER A 85 3.06 17.14 -41.14
N LYS A 86 3.05 16.35 -42.22
CA LYS A 86 2.85 16.85 -43.59
C LYS A 86 1.51 17.60 -43.63
N SER A 87 1.41 18.73 -44.33
CA SER A 87 0.12 19.43 -44.46
C SER A 87 -0.89 18.51 -45.14
N LEU A 88 -2.05 18.34 -44.52
CA LEU A 88 -3.08 17.40 -44.93
C LEU A 88 -3.99 18.03 -46.00
N THR A 89 -4.59 17.18 -46.84
CA THR A 89 -5.73 17.57 -47.68
C THR A 89 -7.01 17.58 -46.84
N ALA A 90 -7.99 18.40 -47.22
CA ALA A 90 -9.26 18.51 -46.48
C ALA A 90 -10.03 17.18 -46.42
N ASP A 91 -9.94 16.36 -47.48
CA ASP A 91 -10.64 15.08 -47.58
C ASP A 91 -10.07 14.00 -46.66
N GLU A 92 -8.73 13.94 -46.49
CA GLU A 92 -8.07 12.99 -45.58
C GLU A 92 -8.37 13.30 -44.11
N GLN A 93 -8.42 14.60 -43.76
CA GLN A 93 -8.86 15.04 -42.43
C GLN A 93 -10.34 14.69 -42.18
N SER A 94 -11.20 14.91 -43.18
CA SER A 94 -12.63 14.61 -43.10
C SER A 94 -12.89 13.11 -42.87
N PHE A 95 -12.18 12.23 -43.57
CA PHE A 95 -12.26 10.78 -43.36
C PHE A 95 -11.80 10.38 -41.95
N THR A 96 -10.63 10.86 -41.52
CA THR A 96 -10.06 10.52 -40.20
C THR A 96 -10.99 10.92 -39.06
N VAL A 97 -11.57 12.13 -39.13
CA VAL A 97 -12.54 12.60 -38.13
C VAL A 97 -13.79 11.71 -38.10
N SER A 98 -14.33 11.39 -39.28
CA SER A 98 -15.52 10.53 -39.40
C SER A 98 -15.27 9.13 -38.83
N TYR A 99 -14.11 8.54 -39.12
CA TYR A 99 -13.72 7.22 -38.61
C TYR A 99 -13.56 7.21 -37.08
N LEU A 100 -12.94 8.24 -36.51
CA LEU A 100 -12.78 8.37 -35.06
C LEU A 100 -14.13 8.47 -34.32
N ILE A 101 -15.12 9.12 -34.94
CA ILE A 101 -16.49 9.19 -34.40
C ILE A 101 -17.16 7.83 -34.49
N SER A 102 -17.24 7.25 -35.69
CA SER A 102 -18.07 6.06 -35.95
C SER A 102 -17.49 4.79 -35.36
N SER A 103 -16.16 4.61 -35.42
CA SER A 103 -15.50 3.34 -35.12
C SER A 103 -14.76 3.36 -33.79
N CYS A 104 -14.29 4.53 -33.34
CA CYS A 104 -13.64 4.70 -32.04
C CYS A 104 -14.55 5.31 -30.96
N GLY A 105 -15.76 5.75 -31.30
CA GLY A 105 -16.73 6.30 -30.34
C GLY A 105 -16.25 7.59 -29.66
N LEU A 106 -15.53 8.46 -30.39
CA LEU A 106 -15.11 9.77 -29.90
C LEU A 106 -16.18 10.84 -30.21
N SER A 107 -16.25 11.89 -29.39
CA SER A 107 -17.09 13.05 -29.68
C SER A 107 -16.55 13.84 -30.88
N PRO A 108 -17.39 14.56 -31.64
CA PRO A 108 -16.94 15.36 -32.78
C PRO A 108 -15.77 16.30 -32.45
N GLU A 109 -15.83 16.99 -31.30
CA GLU A 109 -14.80 17.92 -30.85
C GLU A 109 -13.48 17.19 -30.52
N THR A 110 -13.59 16.03 -29.86
CA THR A 110 -12.42 15.21 -29.52
C THR A 110 -11.79 14.63 -30.79
N SER A 111 -12.60 14.15 -31.74
CA SER A 111 -12.14 13.59 -33.02
C SER A 111 -11.40 14.63 -33.85
N LEU A 112 -11.90 15.87 -33.93
CA LEU A 112 -11.22 16.97 -34.59
C LEU A 112 -9.83 17.22 -33.99
N CYS A 113 -9.73 17.30 -32.65
CA CYS A 113 -8.44 17.46 -31.98
C CYS A 113 -7.49 16.27 -32.24
N VAL A 114 -7.99 15.04 -32.13
CA VAL A 114 -7.19 13.82 -32.32
C VAL A 114 -6.71 13.68 -33.77
N SER A 115 -7.51 14.08 -34.76
CA SER A 115 -7.16 14.04 -36.19
C SER A 115 -5.95 14.91 -36.57
N GLN A 116 -5.58 15.88 -35.71
CA GLN A 116 -4.36 16.66 -35.91
C GLN A 116 -3.08 15.84 -35.65
N HIS A 117 -3.20 14.69 -34.99
CA HIS A 117 -2.10 13.85 -34.56
C HIS A 117 -2.06 12.47 -35.21
N VAL A 118 -3.08 12.11 -35.99
CA VAL A 118 -3.22 10.83 -36.67
C VAL A 118 -3.90 11.05 -38.01
N ASN A 119 -3.54 10.29 -39.03
CA ASN A 119 -4.20 10.32 -40.33
C ASN A 119 -4.41 8.90 -40.85
N PHE A 120 -5.64 8.56 -41.22
CA PHE A 120 -5.98 7.26 -41.79
C PHE A 120 -6.17 7.40 -43.31
N ARG A 121 -5.42 6.61 -44.09
CA ARG A 121 -5.60 6.57 -45.55
C ARG A 121 -6.78 5.68 -45.96
N SER A 122 -7.06 4.65 -45.18
CA SER A 122 -8.18 3.73 -45.33
C SER A 122 -8.58 3.18 -43.96
N ALA A 123 -9.70 2.45 -43.91
CA ALA A 123 -10.18 1.78 -42.70
C ALA A 123 -9.44 0.46 -42.41
N ASP A 124 -8.81 -0.17 -43.41
CA ASP A 124 -8.30 -1.54 -43.29
C ASP A 124 -7.31 -1.74 -42.14
N GLN A 125 -6.36 -0.80 -42.01
CA GLN A 125 -5.33 -0.82 -40.98
C GLN A 125 -5.90 -0.60 -39.58
N PRO A 126 -6.61 0.52 -39.29
CA PRO A 126 -7.18 0.72 -37.97
C PRO A 126 -8.24 -0.34 -37.62
N ASP A 127 -9.03 -0.85 -38.57
CA ASP A 127 -9.99 -1.94 -38.34
C ASP A 127 -9.28 -3.23 -37.90
N SER A 128 -8.16 -3.57 -38.54
CA SER A 128 -7.34 -4.71 -38.15
C SER A 128 -6.77 -4.56 -36.73
N VAL A 129 -6.38 -3.33 -36.35
CA VAL A 129 -5.96 -3.01 -34.98
C VAL A 129 -7.11 -3.15 -33.99
N LEU A 130 -8.29 -2.62 -34.31
CA LEU A 130 -9.48 -2.72 -33.45
C LEU A 130 -9.91 -4.17 -33.25
N ALA A 131 -9.91 -4.99 -34.31
CA ALA A 131 -10.21 -6.41 -34.23
C ALA A 131 -9.23 -7.15 -33.31
N LEU A 132 -7.92 -6.89 -33.45
CA LEU A 132 -6.91 -7.47 -32.56
C LEU A 132 -7.13 -7.05 -31.11
N LEU A 133 -7.38 -5.76 -30.84
CA LEU A 133 -7.64 -5.28 -29.49
C LEU A 133 -8.90 -5.94 -28.89
N LYS A 134 -9.98 -6.06 -29.67
CA LYS A 134 -11.22 -6.75 -29.24
C LYS A 134 -10.96 -8.21 -28.89
N ASN A 135 -10.15 -8.93 -29.67
CA ASN A 135 -9.73 -10.30 -29.37
C ASN A 135 -8.97 -10.42 -28.03
N TYR A 136 -8.31 -9.35 -27.60
CA TYR A 136 -7.64 -9.26 -26.29
C TYR A 136 -8.52 -8.63 -25.18
N GLY A 137 -9.85 -8.56 -25.39
CA GLY A 137 -10.81 -8.14 -24.37
C GLY A 137 -11.02 -6.63 -24.26
N PHE A 138 -10.56 -5.84 -25.23
CA PHE A 138 -10.83 -4.40 -25.25
C PHE A 138 -12.28 -4.15 -25.69
N THR A 139 -13.02 -3.40 -24.88
CA THR A 139 -14.36 -2.93 -25.17
C THR A 139 -14.29 -1.61 -25.94
N ASP A 140 -15.41 -1.16 -26.50
CA ASP A 140 -15.47 0.13 -27.20
C ASP A 140 -15.10 1.30 -26.27
N THR A 141 -15.40 1.20 -24.97
CA THR A 141 -14.97 2.18 -23.96
C THR A 141 -13.44 2.22 -23.78
N HIS A 142 -12.78 1.06 -23.78
CA HIS A 142 -11.31 0.98 -23.74
C HIS A 142 -10.69 1.56 -25.02
N ILE A 143 -11.28 1.24 -26.18
CA ILE A 143 -10.84 1.71 -27.49
C ILE A 143 -10.95 3.23 -27.59
N SER A 144 -12.11 3.79 -27.22
CA SER A 144 -12.35 5.24 -27.17
C SER A 144 -11.31 5.96 -26.32
N LYS A 145 -11.04 5.44 -25.12
CA LYS A 145 -10.01 5.99 -24.23
C LYS A 145 -8.61 5.94 -24.84
N LEU A 146 -8.26 4.83 -25.48
CA LEU A 146 -6.95 4.63 -26.11
C LEU A 146 -6.78 5.53 -27.35
N ALA A 147 -7.78 5.62 -28.21
CA ALA A 147 -7.79 6.50 -29.38
C ALA A 147 -7.65 7.98 -28.97
N LYS A 148 -8.32 8.39 -27.88
CA LYS A 148 -8.20 9.73 -27.33
C LYS A 148 -6.80 10.06 -26.80
N ILE A 149 -6.17 9.14 -26.06
CA ILE A 149 -4.90 9.39 -25.36
C ILE A 149 -3.68 9.12 -26.26
N ARG A 150 -3.76 8.12 -27.14
CA ARG A 150 -2.64 7.68 -27.98
C ARG A 150 -3.15 7.16 -29.33
N PRO A 151 -3.64 8.06 -30.20
CA PRO A 151 -4.22 7.67 -31.49
C PRO A 151 -3.24 6.96 -32.43
N SER A 152 -1.93 7.19 -32.27
CA SER A 152 -0.88 6.52 -33.06
C SER A 152 -0.88 5.00 -32.94
N VAL A 153 -1.52 4.43 -31.91
CA VAL A 153 -1.68 2.97 -31.78
C VAL A 153 -2.52 2.40 -32.93
N LEU A 154 -3.49 3.16 -33.44
CA LEU A 154 -4.36 2.75 -34.56
C LEU A 154 -3.60 2.67 -35.90
N LEU A 155 -2.41 3.27 -35.98
CA LEU A 155 -1.51 3.19 -37.13
C LEU A 155 -0.44 2.09 -36.99
N SER A 156 -0.43 1.36 -35.88
CA SER A 156 0.58 0.33 -35.63
C SER A 156 0.27 -0.94 -36.39
N ASP A 157 1.31 -1.62 -36.89
CA ASP A 157 1.16 -2.95 -37.48
C ASP A 157 0.58 -3.93 -36.43
N PRO A 158 -0.56 -4.61 -36.70
CA PRO A 158 -1.22 -5.43 -35.69
C PRO A 158 -0.38 -6.65 -35.34
N ASN A 159 0.27 -7.28 -36.32
CA ASN A 159 0.95 -8.56 -36.16
C ASN A 159 2.40 -8.40 -35.71
N ASN A 160 3.10 -7.40 -36.23
CA ASN A 160 4.53 -7.20 -35.99
C ASN A 160 4.80 -6.25 -34.82
N THR A 161 3.86 -5.35 -34.49
CA THR A 161 4.07 -4.34 -33.44
C THR A 161 3.18 -4.55 -32.23
N LEU A 162 1.87 -4.71 -32.40
CA LEU A 162 0.93 -4.76 -31.27
C LEU A 162 0.82 -6.17 -30.68
N LEU A 163 0.62 -7.18 -31.50
CA LEU A 163 0.46 -8.57 -31.05
C LEU A 163 1.61 -9.04 -30.14
N PRO A 164 2.90 -8.83 -30.46
CA PRO A 164 3.99 -9.26 -29.57
C PRO A 164 3.96 -8.56 -28.20
N LYS A 165 3.44 -7.32 -28.14
CA LYS A 165 3.28 -6.60 -26.87
C LYS A 165 2.12 -7.17 -26.07
N LEU A 166 1.00 -7.46 -26.74
CA LEU A 166 -0.17 -8.06 -26.10
C LEU A 166 0.16 -9.46 -25.56
N GLU A 167 0.87 -10.29 -26.32
CA GLU A 167 1.37 -11.60 -25.90
C GLU A 167 2.36 -11.50 -24.74
N PHE A 168 3.25 -10.50 -24.75
CA PHE A 168 4.14 -10.28 -23.61
C PHE A 168 3.37 -10.01 -22.31
N PHE A 169 2.36 -9.13 -22.35
CA PHE A 169 1.57 -8.86 -21.16
C PHE A 169 0.63 -10.02 -20.78
N HIS A 170 0.02 -10.68 -21.75
CA HIS A 170 -0.93 -11.75 -21.50
C HIS A 170 -0.23 -13.07 -21.17
N SER A 171 0.62 -13.55 -22.05
CA SER A 171 1.21 -14.90 -21.98
C SER A 171 2.46 -14.95 -21.10
N ILE A 172 3.34 -13.94 -21.14
CA ILE A 172 4.58 -13.95 -20.32
C ILE A 172 4.30 -13.48 -18.89
N LEU A 173 3.52 -12.42 -18.73
CA LEU A 173 3.20 -11.86 -17.40
C LEU A 173 1.93 -12.46 -16.77
N GLY A 174 1.20 -13.30 -17.50
CA GLY A 174 0.00 -13.97 -17.00
C GLY A 174 -1.16 -13.03 -16.70
N ILE A 175 -1.24 -11.87 -17.35
CA ILE A 175 -2.29 -10.88 -17.10
C ILE A 175 -3.57 -11.34 -17.81
N PRO A 176 -4.70 -11.52 -17.10
CA PRO A 176 -5.98 -11.84 -17.74
C PRO A 176 -6.39 -10.77 -18.75
N THR A 177 -7.06 -11.16 -19.84
CA THR A 177 -7.50 -10.23 -20.91
C THR A 177 -8.37 -9.08 -20.37
N SER A 178 -9.22 -9.36 -19.37
CA SER A 178 -10.04 -8.34 -18.69
C SER A 178 -9.20 -7.28 -17.96
N ASP A 179 -8.12 -7.68 -17.30
CA ASP A 179 -7.20 -6.77 -16.62
C ASP A 179 -6.29 -6.04 -17.64
N LEU A 180 -5.89 -6.74 -18.70
CA LEU A 180 -5.01 -6.22 -19.74
C LEU A 180 -5.60 -4.97 -20.40
N ALA A 181 -6.87 -5.04 -20.83
CA ALA A 181 -7.55 -3.92 -21.45
C ALA A 181 -7.66 -2.70 -20.52
N ASN A 182 -7.93 -2.94 -19.22
CA ASN A 182 -7.97 -1.89 -18.20
C ASN A 182 -6.61 -1.21 -18.00
N ILE A 183 -5.53 -1.99 -17.89
CA ILE A 183 -4.17 -1.49 -17.70
C ILE A 183 -3.70 -0.67 -18.91
N LEU A 184 -3.84 -1.23 -20.12
CA LEU A 184 -3.31 -0.64 -21.34
C LEU A 184 -4.13 0.56 -21.82
N SER A 185 -5.45 0.57 -21.63
CA SER A 185 -6.28 1.76 -21.90
C SER A 185 -6.02 2.89 -20.89
N SER A 186 -5.63 2.55 -19.64
CA SER A 186 -5.29 3.54 -18.61
C SER A 186 -3.86 4.07 -18.74
N ASN A 187 -2.95 3.32 -19.37
CA ASN A 187 -1.63 3.80 -19.72
C ASN A 187 -1.19 3.34 -21.12
N PRO A 188 -1.70 4.01 -22.18
CA PRO A 188 -1.38 3.65 -23.56
C PRO A 188 0.09 3.85 -23.94
N ALA A 189 0.90 4.53 -23.11
CA ALA A 189 2.34 4.67 -23.35
C ALA A 189 3.08 3.33 -23.33
N LEU A 190 2.51 2.30 -22.71
CA LEU A 190 3.04 0.93 -22.77
C LEU A 190 3.00 0.38 -24.21
N LEU A 191 1.90 0.60 -24.93
CA LEU A 191 1.75 0.20 -26.33
C LEU A 191 2.63 1.03 -27.27
N GLY A 192 2.95 2.27 -26.90
CA GLY A 192 3.92 3.10 -27.62
C GLY A 192 5.38 2.79 -27.33
N SER A 193 5.69 1.99 -26.31
CA SER A 193 7.07 1.70 -25.89
C SER A 193 7.67 0.55 -26.71
N SER A 194 8.99 0.55 -26.89
CA SER A 194 9.71 -0.56 -27.54
C SER A 194 9.65 -1.81 -26.65
N LEU A 195 9.17 -2.93 -27.20
CA LEU A 195 9.11 -4.20 -26.48
C LEU A 195 10.53 -4.70 -26.17
N LYS A 196 11.35 -4.84 -27.21
CA LYS A 196 12.72 -5.36 -27.14
C LYS A 196 13.67 -4.47 -26.34
N ASN A 197 13.62 -3.15 -26.55
CA ASN A 197 14.63 -2.25 -26.00
C ASN A 197 14.22 -1.60 -24.67
N LYS A 198 12.96 -1.74 -24.25
CA LYS A 198 12.46 -1.09 -23.04
C LYS A 198 11.69 -2.03 -22.12
N LEU A 199 10.58 -2.62 -22.59
CA LEU A 199 9.69 -3.38 -21.71
C LEU A 199 10.32 -4.69 -21.21
N ILE A 200 10.91 -5.48 -22.11
CA ILE A 200 11.57 -6.74 -21.76
C ILE A 200 12.77 -6.53 -20.82
N PRO A 201 13.72 -5.61 -21.11
CA PRO A 201 14.81 -5.31 -20.19
C PRO A 201 14.33 -4.84 -18.80
N PHE A 202 13.29 -4.00 -18.77
CA PHE A 202 12.71 -3.53 -17.50
C PHE A 202 12.12 -4.68 -16.68
N TYR A 203 11.38 -5.59 -17.34
CA TYR A 203 10.85 -6.79 -16.71
C TYR A 203 11.96 -7.67 -16.11
N TYR A 204 12.99 -7.99 -16.89
CA TYR A 204 14.10 -8.80 -16.40
C TYR A 204 14.90 -8.11 -15.29
N TYR A 205 15.00 -6.79 -15.31
CA TYR A 205 15.57 -6.05 -14.19
C TYR A 205 14.74 -6.23 -12.91
N LEU A 206 13.42 -6.10 -12.98
CA LEU A 206 12.54 -6.34 -11.84
C LEU A 206 12.65 -7.79 -11.33
N LYS A 207 12.67 -8.77 -12.24
CA LYS A 207 12.71 -10.20 -11.88
C LYS A 207 14.06 -10.65 -11.36
N ASN A 208 15.15 -10.30 -12.04
CA ASN A 208 16.46 -10.88 -11.77
C ASN A 208 17.33 -10.00 -10.87
N VAL A 209 17.13 -8.67 -10.88
CA VAL A 209 17.92 -7.74 -10.08
C VAL A 209 17.17 -7.33 -8.81
N ILE A 210 15.88 -7.02 -8.90
CA ILE A 210 15.05 -6.67 -7.72
C ILE A 210 14.44 -7.92 -7.06
N LEU A 211 14.54 -9.09 -7.72
CA LEU A 211 14.06 -10.38 -7.23
C LEU A 211 12.54 -10.39 -6.97
N LEU A 212 11.79 -9.76 -7.89
CA LEU A 212 10.33 -9.76 -7.85
C LEU A 212 9.76 -10.98 -8.56
N ASP A 213 8.70 -11.56 -7.99
CA ASP A 213 7.90 -12.57 -8.69
C ASP A 213 6.94 -11.94 -9.72
N ASP A 214 6.36 -12.77 -10.59
CA ASP A 214 5.47 -12.30 -11.66
C ASP A 214 4.17 -11.67 -11.11
N LYS A 215 3.71 -12.06 -9.91
CA LYS A 215 2.56 -11.44 -9.25
C LYS A 215 2.88 -10.03 -8.75
N GLN A 216 4.07 -9.81 -8.22
CA GLN A 216 4.56 -8.50 -7.80
C GLN A 216 4.74 -7.57 -9.00
N VAL A 217 5.32 -8.06 -10.11
CA VAL A 217 5.42 -7.28 -11.35
C VAL A 217 4.04 -6.92 -11.88
N THR A 218 3.10 -7.87 -11.90
CA THR A 218 1.71 -7.64 -12.32
C THR A 218 1.03 -6.59 -11.43
N ARG A 219 1.26 -6.64 -10.12
CA ARG A 219 0.77 -5.62 -9.18
C ARG A 219 1.32 -4.24 -9.52
N ILE A 220 2.60 -4.12 -9.86
CA ILE A 220 3.21 -2.85 -10.26
C ILE A 220 2.57 -2.33 -11.56
N LEU A 221 2.31 -3.20 -12.54
CA LEU A 221 1.61 -2.81 -13.77
C LEU A 221 0.20 -2.28 -13.49
N LYS A 222 -0.56 -2.95 -12.61
CA LYS A 222 -1.91 -2.54 -12.22
C LYS A 222 -1.94 -1.22 -11.46
N THR A 223 -1.02 -1.05 -10.50
CA THR A 223 -1.06 0.07 -9.55
C THR A 223 -0.21 1.28 -10.00
N SER A 224 0.80 1.06 -10.84
CA SER A 224 1.77 2.10 -11.22
C SER A 224 2.49 1.81 -12.54
N SER A 225 1.75 1.48 -13.59
CA SER A 225 2.29 1.27 -14.95
C SER A 225 3.18 2.40 -15.47
N ARG A 226 3.06 3.61 -14.92
CA ARG A 226 3.92 4.76 -15.25
C ARG A 226 5.41 4.49 -15.02
N ILE A 227 5.79 3.59 -14.11
CA ILE A 227 7.19 3.27 -13.84
C ILE A 227 7.91 2.74 -15.09
N PHE A 228 7.23 1.95 -15.92
CA PHE A 228 7.74 1.41 -17.18
C PHE A 228 7.92 2.50 -18.27
N GLY A 229 7.40 3.70 -18.01
CA GLY A 229 7.67 4.90 -18.81
C GLY A 229 9.07 5.46 -18.59
N LEU A 230 9.67 5.22 -17.42
CA LEU A 230 10.96 5.80 -17.03
C LEU A 230 12.13 5.14 -17.76
N ASN A 231 13.23 5.88 -17.92
CA ASN A 231 14.48 5.30 -18.38
C ASN A 231 15.11 4.49 -17.24
N LEU A 232 15.23 3.18 -17.44
CA LEU A 232 15.74 2.23 -16.45
C LEU A 232 17.16 2.60 -15.98
N GLU A 233 18.09 2.70 -16.91
CA GLU A 233 19.52 2.95 -16.65
C GLU A 233 19.77 4.32 -16.02
N LYS A 234 19.05 5.36 -16.47
CA LYS A 234 19.27 6.72 -16.00
C LYS A 234 18.54 7.05 -14.70
N ASN A 235 17.38 6.44 -14.44
CA ASN A 235 16.53 6.83 -13.30
C ASN A 235 16.35 5.77 -12.22
N ILE A 236 16.36 4.48 -12.58
CA ILE A 236 16.02 3.41 -11.62
C ILE A 236 17.29 2.76 -11.09
N VAL A 237 18.18 2.32 -11.98
CA VAL A 237 19.43 1.64 -11.62
C VAL A 237 20.27 2.43 -10.61
N PRO A 238 20.51 3.75 -10.77
CA PRO A 238 21.34 4.51 -9.84
C PRO A 238 20.71 4.61 -8.45
N LYS A 239 19.38 4.79 -8.38
CA LYS A 239 18.65 4.87 -7.10
C LYS A 239 18.69 3.55 -6.34
N ILE A 240 18.49 2.44 -7.05
CA ILE A 240 18.59 1.10 -6.44
C ILE A 240 20.01 0.83 -5.96
N ALA A 241 21.03 1.19 -6.74
CA ALA A 241 22.43 1.07 -6.34
C ALA A 241 22.76 1.92 -5.10
N ALA A 242 22.25 3.16 -5.04
CA ALA A 242 22.41 4.04 -3.89
C ALA A 242 21.77 3.44 -2.62
N LEU A 243 20.54 2.90 -2.71
CA LEU A 243 19.88 2.22 -1.59
C LEU A 243 20.67 0.99 -1.12
N ARG A 244 21.21 0.19 -2.06
CA ARG A 244 22.08 -0.96 -1.72
C ARG A 244 23.37 -0.54 -1.04
N LYS A 245 24.00 0.54 -1.50
CA LYS A 245 25.21 1.10 -0.88
C LYS A 245 24.97 1.56 0.55
N LEU A 246 23.76 2.02 0.86
CA LEU A 246 23.32 2.35 2.22
C LEU A 246 22.95 1.12 3.07
N GLY A 247 23.08 -0.08 2.52
CA GLY A 247 22.78 -1.34 3.20
C GLY A 247 21.29 -1.70 3.23
N VAL A 248 20.41 -0.99 2.51
CA VAL A 248 18.97 -1.30 2.51
C VAL A 248 18.76 -2.75 2.04
N PRO A 249 18.12 -3.61 2.85
CA PRO A 249 17.92 -5.02 2.52
C PRO A 249 17.17 -5.20 1.21
N ALA A 250 17.51 -6.26 0.46
CA ALA A 250 16.85 -6.58 -0.80
C ALA A 250 15.32 -6.66 -0.65
N SER A 251 14.82 -7.28 0.42
CA SER A 251 13.39 -7.35 0.73
C SER A 251 12.73 -5.98 0.92
N ASN A 252 13.43 -5.00 1.50
CA ASN A 252 12.93 -3.63 1.66
C ASN A 252 12.95 -2.88 0.31
N ILE A 253 13.93 -3.14 -0.55
CA ILE A 253 13.94 -2.61 -1.92
C ILE A 253 12.76 -3.18 -2.71
N SER A 254 12.54 -4.50 -2.63
CA SER A 254 11.39 -5.16 -3.26
C SER A 254 10.07 -4.59 -2.75
N LEU A 255 9.94 -4.35 -1.44
CA LEU A 255 8.80 -3.68 -0.81
C LEU A 255 8.57 -2.28 -1.39
N LEU A 256 9.62 -1.47 -1.49
CA LEU A 256 9.58 -0.11 -2.03
C LEU A 256 9.11 -0.11 -3.49
N VAL A 257 9.71 -0.94 -4.33
CA VAL A 257 9.39 -1.02 -5.78
C VAL A 257 7.96 -1.54 -5.99
N THR A 258 7.52 -2.51 -5.18
CA THR A 258 6.21 -3.15 -5.34
C THR A 258 5.05 -2.29 -4.81
N LEU A 259 5.21 -1.69 -3.63
CA LEU A 259 4.13 -0.95 -2.97
C LEU A 259 4.19 0.56 -3.20
N HIS A 260 5.39 1.10 -3.43
CA HIS A 260 5.64 2.54 -3.49
C HIS A 260 6.50 2.95 -4.71
N PRO A 261 6.22 2.47 -5.93
CA PRO A 261 7.02 2.75 -7.13
C PRO A 261 7.15 4.25 -7.45
N HIS A 262 6.20 5.08 -7.02
CA HIS A 262 6.24 6.54 -7.18
C HIS A 262 7.46 7.20 -6.51
N VAL A 263 8.07 6.55 -5.52
CA VAL A 263 9.33 6.99 -4.89
C VAL A 263 10.44 7.14 -5.93
N LEU A 264 10.44 6.29 -6.96
CA LEU A 264 11.46 6.27 -8.00
C LEU A 264 11.23 7.32 -9.11
N PHE A 265 10.14 8.08 -9.03
CA PHE A 265 9.76 9.06 -10.07
C PHE A 265 10.48 10.39 -9.89
N GLN A 266 11.05 10.66 -8.70
CA GLN A 266 11.90 11.81 -8.50
C GLN A 266 13.15 11.73 -9.40
N ASN A 267 13.68 12.89 -9.78
CA ASN A 267 15.03 12.94 -10.36
C ASN A 267 16.07 12.45 -9.32
N ASN A 268 17.27 12.11 -9.78
CA ASN A 268 18.28 11.50 -8.90
C ASN A 268 18.70 12.45 -7.76
N ASP A 269 18.96 13.73 -8.05
CA ASP A 269 19.39 14.70 -7.05
C ASP A 269 18.37 14.89 -5.92
N GLN A 270 17.09 15.00 -6.27
CA GLN A 270 16.02 15.16 -5.29
C GLN A 270 15.80 13.87 -4.50
N PHE A 271 15.95 12.70 -5.14
CA PHE A 271 15.88 11.42 -4.45
C PHE A 271 17.00 11.30 -3.41
N ASP A 272 18.24 11.60 -3.79
CA ASP A 272 19.41 11.53 -2.91
C ASP A 272 19.30 12.53 -1.75
N LYS A 273 18.84 13.75 -2.03
CA LYS A 273 18.52 14.74 -0.99
C LYS A 273 17.50 14.19 0.02
N THR A 274 16.42 13.58 -0.49
CA THR A 274 15.37 13.04 0.39
C THR A 274 15.88 11.86 1.21
N VAL A 275 16.67 10.96 0.60
CA VAL A 275 17.33 9.87 1.33
C VAL A 275 18.24 10.41 2.43
N LYS A 276 19.02 11.46 2.16
CA LYS A 276 19.84 12.14 3.18
C LYS A 276 19.01 12.69 4.32
N GLU A 277 17.90 13.39 4.02
CA GLU A 277 16.97 13.88 5.06
C GLU A 277 16.44 12.73 5.95
N VAL A 278 16.11 11.57 5.37
CA VAL A 278 15.66 10.40 6.13
C VAL A 278 16.76 9.85 7.05
N LEU A 279 18.01 9.85 6.58
CA LEU A 279 19.16 9.45 7.40
C LEU A 279 19.41 10.43 8.55
N GLU A 280 19.30 11.74 8.30
CA GLU A 280 19.43 12.81 9.31
C GLU A 280 18.33 12.72 10.39
N ILE A 281 17.13 12.31 10.02
CA ILE A 281 16.07 12.00 11.00
C ILE A 281 16.54 10.86 11.92
N GLY A 282 17.43 9.97 11.49
CA GLY A 282 17.96 8.86 12.29
C GLY A 282 17.15 7.58 12.14
N VAL A 283 16.55 7.35 10.96
CA VAL A 283 15.85 6.10 10.64
C VAL A 283 16.85 5.08 10.12
N ASN A 284 16.88 3.89 10.71
CA ASN A 284 17.80 2.83 10.31
C ASN A 284 17.42 2.25 8.93
N PRO A 285 18.29 2.32 7.90
CA PRO A 285 18.04 1.78 6.55
C PRO A 285 17.78 0.28 6.49
N LEU A 286 18.23 -0.46 7.52
CA LEU A 286 18.03 -1.91 7.63
C LEU A 286 16.59 -2.30 8.01
N ARG A 287 15.79 -1.35 8.54
CA ARG A 287 14.41 -1.59 8.95
C ARG A 287 13.45 -1.23 7.83
N SER A 288 12.36 -1.99 7.68
CA SER A 288 11.30 -1.70 6.70
C SER A 288 10.68 -0.32 6.91
N THR A 289 10.70 0.23 8.13
CA THR A 289 10.26 1.59 8.42
C THR A 289 10.98 2.65 7.59
N PHE A 290 12.23 2.42 7.17
CA PHE A 290 12.94 3.29 6.25
C PHE A 290 12.16 3.51 4.95
N VAL A 291 11.58 2.45 4.38
CA VAL A 291 10.79 2.52 3.14
C VAL A 291 9.56 3.41 3.34
N TYR A 292 8.85 3.24 4.45
CA TYR A 292 7.64 4.01 4.74
C TYR A 292 7.96 5.48 5.04
N VAL A 293 9.07 5.76 5.74
CA VAL A 293 9.52 7.14 5.98
C VAL A 293 9.91 7.81 4.67
N LEU A 294 10.74 7.15 3.84
CA LEU A 294 11.17 7.68 2.55
C LEU A 294 9.97 7.97 1.64
N GLN A 295 9.03 7.02 1.57
CA GLN A 295 7.78 7.19 0.84
C GLN A 295 6.98 8.40 1.33
N MET A 296 6.88 8.56 2.66
CA MET A 296 6.16 9.67 3.27
C MET A 296 6.82 11.02 2.96
N MET A 297 8.14 11.10 3.07
CA MET A 297 8.91 12.31 2.75
C MET A 297 8.73 12.76 1.31
N ILE A 298 8.61 11.82 0.37
CA ILE A 298 8.40 12.10 -1.05
C ILE A 298 6.97 12.50 -1.35
N ARG A 299 5.99 11.82 -0.74
CA ARG A 299 4.57 12.04 -1.00
C ARG A 299 4.05 13.36 -0.41
N THR A 300 4.64 13.83 0.68
CA THR A 300 4.14 15.01 1.42
C THR A 300 5.17 16.14 1.47
N SER A 301 4.74 17.33 1.02
CA SER A 301 5.57 18.53 1.06
C SER A 301 5.99 18.88 2.48
N LYS A 302 7.16 19.54 2.61
CA LYS A 302 7.69 19.99 3.90
C LYS A 302 6.67 20.86 4.67
N SER A 303 6.02 21.81 3.99
CA SER A 303 4.99 22.67 4.59
C SER A 303 3.79 21.88 5.10
N ASN A 304 3.32 20.86 4.38
CA ASN A 304 2.21 20.03 4.88
C ASN A 304 2.64 19.24 6.12
N ARG A 305 3.85 18.65 6.10
CA ARG A 305 4.41 17.95 7.27
C ARG A 305 4.51 18.88 8.48
N GLU A 306 5.03 20.09 8.31
CA GLU A 306 5.16 21.09 9.37
C GLU A 306 3.79 21.46 9.96
N ARG A 307 2.79 21.69 9.11
CA ARG A 307 1.43 21.99 9.56
C ARG A 307 0.80 20.86 10.39
N LYS A 308 1.12 19.60 10.08
CA LYS A 308 0.70 18.45 10.91
C LYS A 308 1.47 18.39 12.22
N MET A 309 2.77 18.62 12.18
CA MET A 309 3.62 18.67 13.37
C MET A 309 3.12 19.75 14.34
N GLU A 310 2.72 20.91 13.82
CA GLU A 310 2.15 21.99 14.63
C GLU A 310 0.88 21.59 15.38
N VAL A 311 -0.03 20.85 14.74
CA VAL A 311 -1.20 20.31 15.45
C VAL A 311 -0.79 19.33 16.55
N TYR A 312 0.24 18.50 16.35
CA TYR A 312 0.75 17.66 17.43
C TYR A 312 1.36 18.50 18.58
N ARG A 313 2.04 19.60 18.29
CA ARG A 313 2.56 20.53 19.31
C ARG A 313 1.44 21.16 20.12
N GLN A 314 0.36 21.58 19.47
CA GLN A 314 -0.85 22.10 20.13
C GLN A 314 -1.47 21.07 21.09
N TRP A 315 -1.35 19.77 20.77
CA TRP A 315 -1.75 18.67 21.64
C TRP A 315 -0.69 18.22 22.64
N GLY A 316 0.39 18.99 22.82
CA GLY A 316 1.40 18.77 23.84
C GLY A 316 2.49 17.77 23.49
N TRP A 317 2.67 17.41 22.21
CA TRP A 317 3.87 16.65 21.79
C TRP A 317 5.08 17.58 21.71
N SER A 318 6.18 17.18 22.33
CA SER A 318 7.49 17.80 22.11
C SER A 318 8.06 17.41 20.75
N GLU A 319 9.14 18.08 20.32
CA GLU A 319 9.90 17.66 19.13
C GLU A 319 10.39 16.22 19.24
N SER A 320 10.80 15.79 20.44
CA SER A 320 11.22 14.41 20.68
C SER A 320 10.08 13.42 20.51
N ASP A 321 8.86 13.77 20.95
CA ASP A 321 7.67 12.93 20.81
C ASP A 321 7.27 12.78 19.34
N ILE A 322 7.28 13.89 18.59
CA ILE A 322 7.02 13.90 17.15
C ILE A 322 8.02 13.00 16.43
N GLN A 323 9.31 13.11 16.74
CA GLN A 323 10.33 12.25 16.14
C GLN A 323 10.14 10.77 16.47
N ILE A 324 9.84 10.43 17.74
CA ILE A 324 9.59 9.05 18.16
C ILE A 324 8.36 8.48 17.43
N ALA A 325 7.27 9.24 17.38
CA ALA A 325 6.04 8.85 16.70
C ALA A 325 6.28 8.63 15.21
N PHE A 326 6.93 9.59 14.54
CA PHE A 326 7.19 9.53 13.11
C PHE A 326 8.11 8.37 12.73
N LYS A 327 9.18 8.14 13.50
CA LYS A 327 10.12 7.01 13.29
C LYS A 327 9.46 5.65 13.48
N LYS A 328 8.46 5.56 14.37
CA LYS A 328 7.72 4.31 14.60
C LYS A 328 6.63 4.08 13.56
N HIS A 329 5.90 5.13 13.20
CA HIS A 329 4.76 5.02 12.30
C HIS A 329 4.55 6.29 11.47
N PRO A 330 5.23 6.40 10.30
CA PRO A 330 5.26 7.64 9.51
C PRO A 330 3.89 8.12 9.02
N LEU A 331 2.92 7.20 8.92
CA LEU A 331 1.56 7.51 8.51
C LEU A 331 0.80 8.41 9.50
N CYS A 332 1.28 8.62 10.72
CA CYS A 332 0.69 9.60 11.63
C CYS A 332 0.66 11.01 11.01
N LEU A 333 1.72 11.41 10.29
CA LEU A 333 1.75 12.67 9.54
C LEU A 333 0.90 12.65 8.26
N GLY A 334 0.30 11.50 7.91
CA GLY A 334 -0.57 11.34 6.75
C GLY A 334 -2.04 11.63 7.03
N LEU A 335 -2.40 11.79 8.30
CA LEU A 335 -3.77 12.01 8.76
C LEU A 335 -4.24 13.44 8.50
N SER A 336 -5.55 13.64 8.38
CA SER A 336 -6.14 14.99 8.38
C SER A 336 -5.99 15.62 9.76
N GLU A 337 -5.87 16.96 9.87
CA GLU A 337 -5.80 17.58 11.20
C GLU A 337 -7.07 17.33 11.98
N LYS A 338 -8.23 17.37 11.33
CA LYS A 338 -9.51 17.00 11.96
C LYS A 338 -9.45 15.63 12.63
N LYS A 339 -8.84 14.63 11.97
CA LYS A 339 -8.67 13.28 12.53
C LYS A 339 -7.69 13.27 13.71
N ILE A 340 -6.59 14.01 13.60
CA ILE A 340 -5.61 14.14 14.69
C ILE A 340 -6.29 14.78 15.90
N THR A 341 -6.91 15.95 15.71
CA THR A 341 -7.60 16.72 16.75
C THR A 341 -8.71 15.92 17.41
N SER A 342 -9.58 15.24 16.65
CA SER A 342 -10.68 14.48 17.26
C SER A 342 -10.20 13.29 18.09
N VAL A 343 -9.15 12.60 17.65
CA VAL A 343 -8.59 11.48 18.41
C VAL A 343 -7.80 12.00 19.62
N MET A 344 -6.98 13.03 19.46
CA MET A 344 -6.19 13.59 20.56
C MET A 344 -7.08 14.22 21.64
N ASP A 345 -8.15 14.93 21.27
CA ASP A 345 -9.14 15.46 22.21
C ASP A 345 -9.74 14.35 23.07
N PHE A 346 -10.20 13.28 22.43
CA PHE A 346 -10.78 12.16 23.17
C PHE A 346 -9.76 11.47 24.08
N LEU A 347 -8.55 11.19 23.58
CA LEU A 347 -7.55 10.47 24.35
C LEU A 347 -6.92 11.31 25.47
N VAL A 348 -6.71 12.60 25.26
CA VAL A 348 -6.04 13.49 26.22
C VAL A 348 -7.05 14.11 27.17
N ASN A 349 -8.10 14.76 26.65
CA ASN A 349 -9.04 15.52 27.49
C ASN A 349 -10.09 14.60 28.14
N LYS A 350 -10.72 13.70 27.37
CA LYS A 350 -11.80 12.84 27.89
C LYS A 350 -11.31 11.61 28.67
N MET A 351 -10.13 11.11 28.31
CA MET A 351 -9.51 9.92 28.92
C MET A 351 -8.31 10.22 29.82
N GLY A 352 -7.83 11.47 29.88
CA GLY A 352 -6.74 11.87 30.77
C GLY A 352 -5.35 11.31 30.41
N TRP A 353 -5.19 10.68 29.25
CA TRP A 353 -3.88 10.12 28.89
C TRP A 353 -2.88 11.20 28.50
N LYS A 354 -1.66 11.06 29.02
CA LYS A 354 -0.57 11.98 28.69
C LYS A 354 -0.27 11.94 27.18
N PRO A 355 -0.13 13.10 26.51
CA PRO A 355 0.21 13.15 25.08
C PRO A 355 1.45 12.33 24.71
N THR A 356 2.47 12.34 25.56
CA THR A 356 3.71 11.56 25.40
C THR A 356 3.48 10.04 25.39
N ALA A 357 2.46 9.53 26.10
CA ALA A 357 2.09 8.12 26.06
C ALA A 357 1.50 7.74 24.69
N ILE A 358 0.73 8.64 24.08
CA ILE A 358 0.15 8.48 22.74
C ILE A 358 1.26 8.52 21.69
N ALA A 359 2.21 9.45 21.80
CA ALA A 359 3.37 9.55 20.89
C ALA A 359 4.21 8.28 20.83
N ARG A 360 4.28 7.52 21.93
CA ARG A 360 4.99 6.22 21.97
C ARG A 360 4.28 5.11 21.20
N VAL A 361 2.97 5.28 20.92
CA VAL A 361 2.10 4.30 20.24
C VAL A 361 1.29 4.99 19.12
N PRO A 362 1.96 5.61 18.12
CA PRO A 362 1.32 6.48 17.13
C PRO A 362 0.28 5.77 16.24
N THR A 363 0.30 4.44 16.17
CA THR A 363 -0.69 3.63 15.45
C THR A 363 -2.11 3.83 15.95
N VAL A 364 -2.31 4.24 17.21
CA VAL A 364 -3.66 4.47 17.75
C VAL A 364 -4.40 5.59 17.01
N LEU A 365 -3.68 6.56 16.44
CA LEU A 365 -4.26 7.66 15.68
C LEU A 365 -4.93 7.20 14.37
N LEU A 366 -4.57 6.02 13.88
CA LEU A 366 -5.12 5.44 12.65
C LEU A 366 -6.39 4.63 12.88
N TYR A 367 -6.70 4.27 14.13
CA TYR A 367 -7.92 3.52 14.42
C TYR A 367 -9.17 4.38 14.29
N SER A 368 -10.31 3.72 14.02
CA SER A 368 -11.61 4.39 14.03
C SER A 368 -11.88 4.94 15.43
N LEU A 369 -12.25 6.23 15.50
CA LEU A 369 -12.58 6.86 16.76
C LEU A 369 -13.85 6.21 17.33
N GLU A 370 -14.91 6.16 16.53
CA GLU A 370 -16.22 5.65 16.91
C GLU A 370 -16.24 4.12 17.06
N LYS A 371 -15.62 3.38 16.14
CA LYS A 371 -15.77 1.91 16.09
C LYS A 371 -14.77 1.16 16.96
N ARG A 372 -13.72 1.81 17.47
CA ARG A 372 -12.64 1.13 18.19
C ARG A 372 -12.15 1.88 19.41
N ILE A 373 -11.84 3.16 19.27
CA ILE A 373 -11.25 3.93 20.38
C ILE A 373 -12.29 4.17 21.47
N ILE A 374 -13.44 4.76 21.11
CA ILE A 374 -14.50 5.10 22.07
C ILE A 374 -14.98 3.86 22.83
N PRO A 375 -15.47 2.78 22.19
CA PRO A 375 -16.05 1.64 22.91
C PRO A 375 -15.09 1.01 23.91
N ARG A 376 -13.82 0.84 23.52
CA ARG A 376 -12.79 0.27 24.38
C ARG A 376 -12.44 1.18 25.55
N CYS A 377 -12.33 2.49 25.30
CA CYS A 377 -12.06 3.45 26.36
C CYS A 377 -13.23 3.57 27.35
N LEU A 378 -14.47 3.45 26.89
CA LEU A 378 -15.65 3.45 27.76
C LEU A 378 -15.69 2.23 28.69
N VAL A 379 -15.42 1.03 28.16
CA VAL A 379 -15.27 -0.20 28.97
C VAL A 379 -14.26 0.03 30.10
N ILE A 380 -13.08 0.57 29.76
CA ILE A 380 -12.03 0.86 30.74
C ILE A 380 -12.50 1.88 31.79
N LYS A 381 -13.18 2.95 31.36
CA LYS A 381 -13.67 4.00 32.26
C LYS A 381 -14.69 3.44 33.26
N ILE A 382 -15.62 2.59 32.82
CA ILE A 382 -16.60 1.92 33.69
C ILE A 382 -15.89 1.04 34.73
N LEU A 383 -14.90 0.25 34.30
CA LEU A 383 -14.15 -0.62 35.20
C LEU A 383 -13.36 0.18 36.26
N ILE A 384 -12.76 1.30 35.88
CA ILE A 384 -12.07 2.20 36.82
C ILE A 384 -13.08 2.79 37.82
N LEU A 385 -14.23 3.29 37.35
CA LEU A 385 -15.27 3.87 38.20
C LEU A 385 -15.85 2.87 39.21
N LYS A 386 -15.92 1.59 38.85
CA LYS A 386 -16.34 0.50 39.75
C LYS A 386 -15.21 -0.02 40.66
N GLY A 387 -14.02 0.59 40.61
CA GLY A 387 -12.87 0.18 41.40
C GLY A 387 -12.25 -1.15 40.97
N LEU A 388 -12.59 -1.66 39.79
CA LEU A 388 -12.14 -2.95 39.27
C LEU A 388 -10.79 -2.85 38.53
N LEU A 389 -10.37 -1.64 38.18
CA LEU A 389 -9.08 -1.33 37.58
C LEU A 389 -8.47 -0.07 38.21
N ILE A 390 -7.14 -0.06 38.30
CA ILE A 390 -6.36 1.11 38.71
C ILE A 390 -5.93 1.86 37.45
N GLU A 391 -6.32 3.13 37.34
CA GLU A 391 -6.06 3.97 36.15
C GLU A 391 -4.57 3.99 35.74
N LYS A 392 -3.67 4.08 36.72
CA LYS A 392 -2.21 4.12 36.50
C LYS A 392 -1.66 2.87 35.80
N ASP A 393 -2.34 1.73 35.91
CA ASP A 393 -1.91 0.46 35.33
C ASP A 393 -2.43 0.27 33.89
N VAL A 394 -3.36 1.12 33.45
CA VAL A 394 -3.97 1.03 32.13
C VAL A 394 -3.08 1.70 31.08
N ARG A 395 -2.50 0.89 30.20
CA ARG A 395 -1.66 1.38 29.10
C ARG A 395 -2.45 1.54 27.81
N VAL A 396 -2.26 2.69 27.14
CA VAL A 396 -2.85 3.01 25.82
C VAL A 396 -2.68 1.88 24.81
N SER A 397 -1.49 1.28 24.71
CA SER A 397 -1.23 0.17 23.78
C SER A 397 -2.09 -1.06 24.10
N THR A 398 -2.17 -1.47 25.37
CA THR A 398 -2.94 -2.66 25.77
C THR A 398 -4.42 -2.49 25.46
N VAL A 399 -4.96 -1.29 25.63
CA VAL A 399 -6.37 -0.98 25.37
C VAL A 399 -6.64 -0.92 23.88
N LEU A 400 -5.85 -0.16 23.10
CA LEU A 400 -6.23 0.20 21.73
C LEU A 400 -5.60 -0.67 20.64
N THR A 401 -4.44 -1.28 20.89
CA THR A 401 -3.67 -1.97 19.83
C THR A 401 -3.86 -3.49 19.83
N THR A 402 -4.46 -4.06 20.87
CA THR A 402 -4.71 -5.51 21.02
C THR A 402 -5.89 -5.98 20.18
N THR A 403 -5.96 -7.28 19.89
CA THR A 403 -7.11 -7.88 19.17
C THR A 403 -8.40 -7.73 19.95
N ASP A 404 -9.55 -7.84 19.27
CA ASP A 404 -10.86 -7.81 19.93
C ASP A 404 -10.99 -8.97 20.92
N GLU A 405 -10.59 -10.18 20.52
CA GLU A 405 -10.56 -11.37 21.37
C GLU A 405 -9.77 -11.14 22.68
N TYR A 406 -8.54 -10.62 22.58
CA TYR A 406 -7.73 -10.36 23.77
C TYR A 406 -8.35 -9.28 24.64
N PHE A 407 -8.90 -8.23 24.04
CA PHE A 407 -9.55 -7.14 24.76
C PHE A 407 -10.79 -7.65 25.52
N LEU A 408 -11.65 -8.40 24.84
CA LEU A 408 -12.87 -8.99 25.40
C LEU A 408 -12.54 -9.91 26.59
N ASN A 409 -11.63 -10.87 26.40
CA ASN A 409 -11.25 -11.78 27.48
C ASN A 409 -10.69 -11.04 28.70
N LYS A 410 -9.90 -9.99 28.47
CA LYS A 410 -9.20 -9.28 29.54
C LYS A 410 -10.09 -8.29 30.30
N TYR A 411 -10.97 -7.59 29.59
CA TYR A 411 -11.70 -6.43 30.13
C TYR A 411 -13.22 -6.58 30.10
N VAL A 412 -13.79 -7.54 29.35
CA VAL A 412 -15.24 -7.74 29.27
C VAL A 412 -15.62 -9.03 29.97
N THR A 413 -15.29 -10.20 29.41
CA THR A 413 -15.67 -11.52 29.94
C THR A 413 -15.24 -11.73 31.39
N LYS A 414 -14.03 -11.26 31.75
CA LYS A 414 -13.51 -11.35 33.12
C LYS A 414 -14.40 -10.65 34.17
N TYR A 415 -15.13 -9.63 33.77
CA TYR A 415 -15.93 -8.78 34.65
C TYR A 415 -17.42 -8.86 34.32
N GLU A 416 -17.84 -9.77 33.46
CA GLU A 416 -19.21 -9.86 32.93
C GLU A 416 -20.23 -10.13 34.03
N GLU A 417 -19.92 -11.00 34.99
CA GLU A 417 -20.80 -11.27 36.14
C GLU A 417 -21.01 -10.03 37.03
N VAL A 418 -20.02 -9.15 37.11
CA VAL A 418 -20.04 -7.95 37.95
C VAL A 418 -20.60 -6.74 37.19
N VAL A 419 -20.39 -6.70 35.88
CA VAL A 419 -20.82 -5.62 34.99
C VAL A 419 -21.33 -6.19 33.66
N PRO A 420 -22.59 -6.70 33.64
CA PRO A 420 -23.14 -7.39 32.46
C PRO A 420 -23.19 -6.53 31.18
N GLN A 421 -23.24 -5.20 31.34
CA GLN A 421 -23.39 -4.23 30.24
C GLN A 421 -22.09 -4.01 29.43
N LEU A 422 -20.94 -4.55 29.85
CA LEU A 422 -19.65 -4.26 29.19
C LEU A 422 -19.59 -4.74 27.74
N LEU A 423 -20.30 -5.82 27.41
CA LEU A 423 -20.34 -6.33 26.04
C LEU A 423 -21.09 -5.37 25.11
N ASP A 424 -22.22 -4.80 25.58
CA ASP A 424 -22.99 -3.81 24.83
C ASP A 424 -22.22 -2.51 24.62
N VAL A 425 -21.49 -2.07 25.65
CA VAL A 425 -20.59 -0.89 25.55
C VAL A 425 -19.48 -1.17 24.54
N PHE A 426 -18.86 -2.35 24.56
CA PHE A 426 -17.82 -2.72 23.60
C PHE A 426 -18.33 -2.76 22.15
N ASN A 427 -19.56 -3.23 21.95
CA ASN A 427 -20.22 -3.25 20.64
C ASN A 427 -20.68 -1.86 20.18
N GLY A 428 -20.65 -0.86 21.06
CA GLY A 428 -21.11 0.50 20.77
C GLY A 428 -22.63 0.65 20.79
N ASN A 429 -23.34 -0.28 21.42
CA ASN A 429 -24.80 -0.27 21.51
C ASN A 429 -25.31 0.67 22.60
N VAL A 430 -24.47 0.98 23.60
CA VAL A 430 -24.85 1.77 24.78
C VAL A 430 -23.75 2.78 25.12
N GLY A 431 -24.13 4.05 25.30
CA GLY A 431 -23.24 5.14 25.71
C GLY A 431 -23.19 5.34 27.23
N LEU A 432 -22.20 6.09 27.74
CA LEU A 432 -22.10 6.37 29.19
C LEU A 432 -23.31 7.10 29.77
N ALA A 433 -23.91 8.02 28.99
CA ALA A 433 -25.09 8.77 29.41
C ALA A 433 -26.32 7.86 29.61
N GLU A 434 -26.42 6.79 28.81
CA GLU A 434 -27.51 5.81 28.90
C GLU A 434 -27.33 4.84 30.08
N LEU A 435 -26.14 4.82 30.70
CA LEU A 435 -25.84 4.04 31.91
C LEU A 435 -26.01 4.84 33.21
N GLY A 436 -26.63 6.02 33.15
CA GLY A 436 -26.90 6.86 34.33
C GLY A 436 -25.70 7.65 34.86
N TYR A 437 -24.63 7.77 34.07
CA TYR A 437 -23.51 8.67 34.37
C TYR A 437 -23.78 10.03 33.71
N GLU A 438 -24.39 10.97 34.45
CA GLU A 438 -24.69 12.33 33.96
C GLU A 438 -23.44 13.20 33.82
N SER A 439 -23.15 13.61 32.58
CA SER A 439 -22.23 14.67 32.12
C SER A 439 -20.75 14.59 32.54
N GLU A 440 -19.85 14.74 31.56
CA GLU A 440 -18.40 14.70 31.74
C GLU A 440 -17.85 15.73 32.76
N GLU A 441 -18.62 16.78 33.09
CA GLU A 441 -18.24 17.82 34.07
C GLU A 441 -18.44 17.41 35.53
N GLN A 442 -19.52 16.68 35.85
CA GLN A 442 -19.77 16.21 37.23
C GLN A 442 -18.86 15.05 37.63
N LEU A 443 -18.37 14.30 36.63
CA LEU A 443 -17.47 13.17 36.83
C LEU A 443 -16.02 13.59 37.15
N MET A 444 -15.63 14.81 36.80
CA MET A 444 -14.32 15.38 37.12
C MET A 444 -14.27 16.03 38.51
N SER A 445 -15.41 16.32 39.14
CA SER A 445 -15.45 16.95 40.47
C SER A 445 -15.28 15.98 41.65
N ASN A 446 -15.42 14.67 41.43
CA ASN A 446 -15.37 13.66 42.51
C ASN A 446 -14.03 12.89 42.61
N LEU A 447 -12.96 13.43 41.99
CA LEU A 447 -11.61 12.84 42.02
C LEU A 447 -10.52 13.84 42.47
N LEU A 448 -10.89 14.80 43.31
CA LEU A 448 -10.00 15.47 44.27
C LEU A 448 -10.55 15.22 45.68
#